data_AF-A0A2K6QFW3-F1
#
_entry.id   AF-A0A2K6QFW3-F1
#
_cell.length_a   1.000
_cell.length_b   1.000
_cell.length_c   1.000
_cell.angle_alpha   90.00
_cell.angle_beta   90.00
_cell.angle_gamma   90.00
#
_symmetry.space_group_name_H-M   'P 1'
#
loop_
_entity.id
_entity.type
_entity.pdbx_description
1 polymer ?
#
loop_
_entity_poly.entity_id
_entity_poly.type
_entity_poly.pdbx_seq_one_letter_code
_entity_poly.pdbx_strand_id
1 'polypeptide(L)'
;MALRPEDPSSGFRHSNVVAFINEKMARHTKGPEFYLENISLSWEEVEDKLWAILEDSEVPSEVKEACTWGSLALGVRFAHRQGQLQNRRVQWLQDFAKLHRSAAMVLASNLTELKEQQEMECNEATFQLHITQTSLAEVQRERDMLRWKLLHAELASPQQQGQATVFPGGLDRRKVCRGGACLAGAGRRLQASSGSCGAGKLHLWGVEGARSQVSTNSPILLLWAWVHSLTGASSCPAPYLIHILIPMPFVRLLSHTHYTPFTSKGHSTGSNSDAFQLGGL
;
A
#
# COMPACT_ATOMS: atom_id res chain seq x y z
N MET A 1 -37.96 22.73 31.15
CA MET A 1 -37.56 23.37 29.88
C MET A 1 -37.31 22.28 28.86
N ALA A 2 -37.73 22.49 27.60
CA ALA A 2 -37.57 21.49 26.53
C ALA A 2 -36.12 21.46 25.99
N LEU A 3 -35.49 22.62 25.79
CA LEU A 3 -34.06 22.69 25.48
C LEU A 3 -33.24 22.80 26.77
N ARG A 4 -32.13 22.09 26.82
CA ARG A 4 -31.13 22.21 27.87
C ARG A 4 -29.96 23.07 27.38
N PRO A 5 -29.60 24.16 28.08
CA PRO A 5 -28.48 25.01 27.68
C PRO A 5 -27.14 24.26 27.63
N GLU A 6 -27.01 23.19 28.41
CA GLU A 6 -25.83 22.34 28.49
C GLU A 6 -25.84 21.19 27.48
N ASP A 7 -26.91 21.01 26.70
CA ASP A 7 -26.98 19.93 25.70
C ASP A 7 -26.11 20.29 24.48
N PRO A 8 -24.96 19.64 24.29
CA PRO A 8 -24.08 19.90 23.15
C PRO A 8 -24.70 19.46 21.83
N SER A 9 -25.74 18.61 21.87
CA SER A 9 -26.45 18.16 20.67
C SER A 9 -27.49 19.15 20.17
N SER A 10 -27.81 20.19 20.94
CA SER A 10 -28.79 21.22 20.56
C SER A 10 -28.35 22.09 19.38
N GLY A 11 -27.05 22.18 19.11
CA GLY A 11 -26.47 23.00 18.03
C GLY A 11 -26.35 24.49 18.34
N PHE A 12 -26.94 24.95 19.43
CA PHE A 12 -26.81 26.34 19.90
C PHE A 12 -25.50 26.53 20.67
N ARG A 13 -24.81 27.64 20.42
CA ARG A 13 -23.55 27.98 21.09
C ARG A 13 -23.72 28.88 22.33
N HIS A 14 -24.85 29.57 22.43
CA HIS A 14 -25.08 30.62 23.42
C HIS A 14 -26.29 30.27 24.29
N SER A 15 -26.08 30.13 25.60
CA SER A 15 -27.12 29.79 26.58
C SER A 15 -28.27 30.82 26.60
N ASN A 16 -27.97 32.10 26.39
CA ASN A 16 -28.99 33.16 26.30
C ASN A 16 -29.96 32.94 25.13
N VAL A 17 -29.46 32.43 24.00
CA VAL A 17 -30.32 32.10 22.84
C VAL A 17 -31.21 30.91 23.18
N VAL A 18 -30.67 29.89 23.85
CA VAL A 18 -31.44 28.73 24.32
C VAL A 18 -32.54 29.15 25.30
N ALA A 19 -32.22 30.03 26.25
CA ALA A 19 -33.18 30.56 27.21
C ALA A 19 -34.30 31.34 26.51
N PHE A 20 -33.96 32.21 25.55
CA PHE A 20 -34.94 32.97 24.77
C PHE A 20 -35.87 32.06 23.94
N ILE A 21 -35.32 31.06 23.27
CA ILE A 21 -36.13 30.10 22.49
C ILE A 21 -37.04 29.30 23.42
N ASN A 22 -36.53 28.84 24.57
CA ASN A 22 -37.35 28.16 25.57
C ASN A 22 -38.48 29.07 26.08
N GLU A 23 -38.22 30.36 26.34
CA GLU A 23 -39.24 31.34 26.74
C GLU A 23 -40.31 31.49 25.65
N LYS A 24 -39.89 31.67 24.40
CA LYS A 24 -40.80 31.83 23.25
C LYS A 24 -41.67 30.60 23.02
N MET A 25 -41.07 29.43 23.09
CA MET A 25 -41.76 28.16 22.97
C MET A 25 -42.70 27.92 24.15
N ALA A 26 -42.32 28.29 25.38
CA ALA A 26 -43.14 28.12 26.59
C ALA A 26 -44.35 29.05 26.68
N ARG A 27 -44.57 29.95 25.71
CA ARG A 27 -45.78 30.77 25.62
C ARG A 27 -47.05 29.94 25.45
N HIS A 28 -46.92 28.72 24.92
CA HIS A 28 -48.00 27.75 24.82
C HIS A 28 -47.48 26.34 25.12
N THR A 29 -48.28 25.50 25.79
CA THR A 29 -47.88 24.12 26.18
C THR A 29 -47.49 23.25 24.99
N LYS A 30 -48.13 23.49 23.85
CA LYS A 30 -47.85 22.76 22.61
C LYS A 30 -46.45 23.00 22.06
N GLY A 31 -45.80 24.13 22.35
CA GLY A 31 -44.43 24.40 21.87
C GLY A 31 -43.41 23.37 22.42
N PRO A 32 -43.25 23.26 23.75
CA PRO A 32 -42.36 22.28 24.35
C PRO A 32 -42.74 20.84 24.02
N GLU A 33 -44.04 20.53 23.96
CA GLU A 33 -44.55 19.22 23.54
C GLU A 33 -44.13 18.88 22.12
N PHE A 34 -44.34 19.81 21.18
CA PHE A 34 -43.96 19.63 19.78
C PHE A 34 -42.45 19.37 19.66
N TYR A 35 -41.60 20.08 20.40
CA TYR A 35 -40.16 19.80 20.39
C TYR A 35 -39.85 18.37 20.87
N LEU A 36 -40.44 17.95 22.00
CA LEU A 36 -40.14 16.66 22.62
C LEU A 36 -40.69 15.47 21.80
N GLU A 37 -41.90 15.60 21.26
CA GLU A 37 -42.56 14.58 20.43
C GLU A 37 -41.81 14.32 19.12
N ASN A 38 -41.13 15.34 18.59
CA ASN A 38 -40.51 15.30 17.26
C ASN A 38 -38.98 15.18 17.30
N ILE A 39 -38.37 15.06 18.48
CA ILE A 39 -36.90 15.04 18.65
C ILE A 39 -36.19 13.86 17.99
N SER A 40 -36.93 12.78 17.74
CA SER A 40 -36.47 11.51 17.16
C SER A 40 -36.83 11.36 15.69
N LEU A 41 -37.62 12.28 15.13
CA LEU A 41 -38.06 12.22 13.74
C LEU A 41 -37.00 12.80 12.80
N SER A 42 -37.14 12.48 11.52
CA SER A 42 -36.39 13.12 10.45
C SER A 42 -36.82 14.56 10.25
N TRP A 43 -35.94 15.41 9.71
CA TRP A 43 -36.28 16.81 9.44
C TRP A 43 -37.50 16.97 8.53
N GLU A 44 -37.61 16.12 7.50
CA GLU A 44 -38.75 16.08 6.56
C GLU A 44 -40.07 15.87 7.31
N GLU A 45 -40.15 14.87 8.19
CA GLU A 45 -41.37 14.61 8.99
C GLU A 45 -41.70 15.77 9.95
N VAL A 46 -40.69 16.45 10.50
CA VAL A 46 -40.90 17.63 11.36
C VAL A 46 -41.45 18.80 10.55
N GLU A 47 -40.90 19.02 9.35
CA GLU A 47 -41.33 20.08 8.43
C GLU A 47 -42.76 19.84 7.95
N ASP A 48 -43.10 18.61 7.58
CA ASP A 48 -44.47 18.22 7.18
C ASP A 48 -45.48 18.45 8.31
N LYS A 49 -45.12 18.10 9.56
CA LYS A 49 -45.98 18.34 10.72
C LYS A 49 -46.13 19.83 11.01
N LEU A 50 -45.05 20.61 10.90
CA LEU A 50 -45.14 22.06 11.05
C LEU A 50 -46.03 22.66 9.97
N TRP A 51 -45.86 22.24 8.73
CA TRP A 51 -46.69 22.66 7.60
C TRP A 51 -48.17 22.41 7.86
N ALA A 52 -48.54 21.20 8.31
CA ALA A 52 -49.92 20.88 8.66
C ALA A 52 -50.50 21.80 9.75
N ILE A 53 -49.71 22.14 10.78
CA ILE A 53 -50.10 23.07 11.84
C ILE A 53 -50.28 24.51 11.32
N LEU A 54 -49.44 24.93 10.38
CA LEU A 54 -49.49 26.27 9.81
C LEU A 54 -50.68 26.47 8.87
N GLU A 55 -51.01 25.47 8.06
CA GLU A 55 -52.14 25.50 7.13
C GLU A 55 -53.51 25.39 7.82
N ASP A 56 -53.58 24.74 8.99
CA ASP A 56 -54.84 24.60 9.72
C ASP A 56 -55.32 25.95 10.28
N SER A 57 -56.43 26.48 9.74
CA SER A 57 -57.04 27.74 10.17
C SER A 57 -57.64 27.67 11.58
N GLU A 58 -57.97 26.47 12.07
CA GLU A 58 -58.54 26.26 13.40
C GLU A 58 -57.48 26.35 14.50
N VAL A 59 -56.19 26.20 14.14
CA VAL A 59 -55.10 26.29 15.11
C VAL A 59 -54.84 27.76 15.48
N PRO A 60 -54.84 28.13 16.78
CA PRO A 60 -54.56 29.49 17.21
C PRO A 60 -53.14 29.95 16.86
N SER A 61 -52.99 31.25 16.58
CA SER A 61 -51.68 31.86 16.24
C SER A 61 -50.59 31.59 17.27
N GLU A 62 -50.94 31.59 18.57
CA GLU A 62 -50.02 31.32 19.67
C GLU A 62 -49.44 29.90 19.62
N VAL A 63 -50.26 28.92 19.21
CA VAL A 63 -49.83 27.53 19.00
C VAL A 63 -48.89 27.45 17.82
N LYS A 64 -49.25 28.12 16.71
CA LYS A 64 -48.40 28.19 15.50
C LYS A 64 -47.03 28.79 15.83
N GLU A 65 -47.00 29.91 16.56
CA GLU A 65 -45.75 30.55 16.97
C GLU A 65 -44.92 29.63 17.87
N ALA A 66 -45.53 29.04 18.92
CA ALA A 66 -44.84 28.15 19.83
C ALA A 66 -44.26 26.90 19.13
N CYS A 67 -45.03 26.27 18.23
CA CYS A 67 -44.57 25.16 17.40
C CYS A 67 -43.46 25.59 16.44
N THR A 68 -43.53 26.80 15.86
CA THR A 68 -42.48 27.33 14.99
C THR A 68 -41.15 27.49 15.72
N TRP A 69 -41.16 27.98 16.97
CA TRP A 69 -39.96 28.02 17.82
C TRP A 69 -39.43 26.62 18.16
N GLY A 70 -40.33 25.65 18.40
CA GLY A 70 -39.97 24.24 18.57
C GLY A 70 -39.30 23.65 17.33
N SER A 71 -39.86 23.90 16.14
CA SER A 71 -39.30 23.48 14.85
C SER A 71 -37.97 24.14 14.54
N LEU A 72 -37.79 25.44 14.84
CA LEU A 72 -36.51 26.12 14.70
C LEU A 72 -35.44 25.41 15.54
N ALA A 73 -35.76 25.08 16.79
CA ALA A 73 -34.84 24.37 17.66
C ALA A 73 -34.49 22.97 17.15
N LEU A 74 -35.47 22.23 16.60
CA LEU A 74 -35.24 20.94 15.94
C LEU A 74 -34.37 21.08 14.69
N GLY A 75 -34.60 22.11 13.87
CA GLY A 75 -33.84 22.37 12.65
C GLY A 75 -32.38 22.68 12.94
N VAL A 76 -32.10 23.51 13.95
CA VAL A 76 -30.72 23.79 14.40
C VAL A 76 -30.03 22.53 14.90
N ARG A 77 -30.73 21.70 15.70
CA ARG A 77 -30.22 20.39 16.16
C ARG A 77 -29.92 19.45 14.98
N PHE A 78 -30.79 19.39 13.99
CA PHE A 78 -30.61 18.54 12.81
C PHE A 78 -29.42 19.01 11.98
N ALA A 79 -29.36 20.29 11.64
CA ALA A 79 -28.25 20.89 10.88
C ALA A 79 -26.91 20.67 11.60
N HIS A 80 -26.87 20.83 12.93
CA HIS A 80 -25.68 20.57 13.71
C HIS A 80 -25.23 19.10 13.63
N ARG A 81 -26.17 18.15 13.84
CA ARG A 81 -25.88 16.71 13.74
C ARG A 81 -25.42 16.32 12.35
N GLN A 82 -26.06 16.84 11.31
CA GLN A 82 -25.67 16.60 9.93
C GLN A 82 -24.25 17.10 9.67
N GLY A 83 -23.91 18.32 10.11
CA GLY A 83 -22.55 18.85 10.02
C GLY A 83 -21.51 17.97 10.73
N GLN A 84 -21.82 17.48 11.94
CA GLN A 84 -20.95 16.55 12.68
C GLN A 84 -20.71 15.25 11.92
N LEU A 85 -21.77 14.64 11.37
CA LEU A 85 -21.66 13.41 10.59
C LEU A 85 -20.85 13.62 9.31
N GLN A 86 -21.07 14.72 8.60
CA GLN A 86 -20.30 15.05 7.40
C GLN A 86 -18.82 15.27 7.71
N ASN A 87 -18.50 16.00 8.78
CA ASN A 87 -17.12 16.19 9.19
C ASN A 87 -16.42 14.87 9.53
N ARG A 88 -17.10 13.97 10.25
CA ARG A 88 -16.58 12.61 10.53
C ARG A 88 -16.36 11.82 9.25
N ARG A 89 -17.29 11.88 8.29
CA ARG A 89 -17.17 11.21 6.99
C ARG A 89 -15.98 11.75 6.20
N VAL A 90 -15.81 13.07 6.14
CA VAL A 90 -14.69 13.71 5.46
C VAL A 90 -13.37 13.32 6.12
N GLN A 91 -13.30 13.35 7.45
CA GLN A 91 -12.11 12.92 8.19
C GLN A 91 -11.74 11.46 7.89
N TRP A 92 -12.72 10.56 7.93
CA TRP A 92 -12.52 9.15 7.61
C TRP A 92 -12.00 8.95 6.18
N LEU A 93 -12.59 9.65 5.20
CA LEU A 93 -12.13 9.60 3.81
C LEU A 93 -10.70 10.09 3.64
N GLN A 94 -10.33 11.16 4.35
CA GLN A 94 -8.96 11.67 4.31
C GLN A 94 -7.97 10.67 4.87
N ASP A 95 -8.28 10.05 6.00
CA ASP A 95 -7.38 9.08 6.64
C ASP A 95 -7.28 7.79 5.83
N PHE A 96 -8.38 7.34 5.22
CA PHE A 96 -8.39 6.24 4.26
C PHE A 96 -7.49 6.54 3.04
N ALA A 97 -7.61 7.74 2.46
CA ALA A 97 -6.78 8.15 1.32
C ALA A 97 -5.29 8.22 1.69
N LYS A 98 -4.94 8.70 2.89
CA LYS A 98 -3.55 8.69 3.38
C LYS A 98 -3.00 7.28 3.49
N LEU A 99 -3.77 6.35 4.06
CA LEU A 99 -3.38 4.94 4.19
C LEU A 99 -3.20 4.29 2.81
N HIS A 100 -4.14 4.53 1.89
CA HIS A 100 -4.03 4.00 0.54
C HIS A 100 -2.80 4.55 -0.19
N ARG A 101 -2.52 5.85 -0.04
CA ARG A 101 -1.32 6.48 -0.62
C ARG A 101 -0.04 5.90 -0.05
N SER A 102 0.05 5.70 1.26
CA SER A 102 1.26 5.11 1.87
C SER A 102 1.47 3.66 1.41
N ALA A 103 0.40 2.86 1.35
CA ALA A 103 0.46 1.49 0.85
C ALA A 103 0.91 1.44 -0.63
N ALA A 104 0.37 2.33 -1.47
CA ALA A 104 0.77 2.43 -2.87
C ALA A 104 2.24 2.82 -3.04
N MET A 105 2.75 3.74 -2.20
CA MET A 105 4.16 4.14 -2.21
C MET A 105 5.08 2.99 -1.83
N VAL A 106 4.74 2.21 -0.78
CA VAL A 106 5.51 1.02 -0.37
C VAL A 106 5.48 -0.05 -1.46
N LEU A 107 4.32 -0.27 -2.09
CA LEU A 107 4.22 -1.23 -3.18
C LEU A 107 5.07 -0.79 -4.38
N ALA A 108 5.04 0.50 -4.73
CA ALA A 108 5.85 1.04 -5.81
C ALA A 108 7.35 0.85 -5.55
N SER A 109 7.82 1.12 -4.32
CA SER A 109 9.23 0.92 -3.97
C SER A 109 9.66 -0.55 -4.03
N ASN A 110 8.81 -1.46 -3.54
CA ASN A 110 9.10 -2.89 -3.58
C ASN A 110 9.16 -3.41 -5.03
N LEU A 111 8.27 -2.90 -5.90
CA LEU A 111 8.29 -3.27 -7.32
C LEU A 111 9.53 -2.75 -8.04
N THR A 112 10.02 -1.55 -7.70
CA THR A 112 11.27 -1.05 -8.26
C THR A 112 12.46 -1.87 -7.79
N GLU A 113 12.54 -2.20 -6.49
CA GLU A 113 13.60 -3.03 -5.91
C GLU A 113 13.62 -4.44 -6.54
N LEU A 114 12.46 -5.08 -6.67
CA LEU A 114 12.35 -6.39 -7.33
C LEU A 114 12.77 -6.35 -8.80
N LYS A 115 12.44 -5.27 -9.51
CA LYS A 115 12.85 -5.09 -10.90
C LYS A 115 14.37 -4.96 -11.01
N GLU A 116 14.98 -4.14 -10.15
CA GLU A 116 16.44 -3.97 -10.10
C GLU A 116 17.14 -5.28 -9.75
N GLN A 117 16.62 -6.02 -8.77
CA GLN A 117 17.15 -7.34 -8.41
C GLN A 117 17.06 -8.32 -9.58
N GLN A 118 15.92 -8.38 -10.27
CA GLN A 118 15.75 -9.24 -11.44
C GLN A 118 16.71 -8.88 -12.58
N GLU A 119 16.96 -7.59 -12.80
CA GLU A 119 17.91 -7.11 -13.79
C GLU A 119 19.35 -7.51 -13.44
N MET A 120 19.75 -7.37 -12.17
CA MET A 120 21.05 -7.83 -11.69
C MET A 120 21.24 -9.34 -11.88
N GLU A 121 20.25 -10.15 -11.51
CA GLU A 121 20.30 -11.61 -11.67
C GLU A 121 20.40 -12.02 -13.17
N CYS A 122 19.68 -11.33 -14.05
CA CYS A 122 19.75 -11.55 -15.49
C CYS A 122 21.13 -11.19 -16.05
N ASN A 123 21.68 -10.04 -15.64
CA ASN A 123 23.00 -9.59 -16.05
C ASN A 123 24.11 -10.55 -15.58
N GLU A 124 24.01 -11.08 -14.35
CA GLU A 124 24.95 -12.10 -13.87
C GLU A 124 24.84 -13.40 -14.66
N ALA A 125 23.62 -13.90 -14.89
CA ALA A 125 23.41 -15.13 -15.66
C ALA A 125 23.95 -15.01 -17.09
N THR A 126 23.74 -13.87 -17.75
CA THR A 126 24.26 -13.60 -19.10
C THR A 126 25.78 -13.52 -19.10
N PHE A 127 26.40 -12.91 -18.08
CA PHE A 127 27.85 -12.88 -17.92
C PHE A 127 28.44 -14.29 -17.74
N GLN A 128 27.86 -15.12 -16.87
CA GLN A 128 28.29 -16.50 -16.68
C GLN A 128 28.13 -17.34 -17.96
N LEU A 129 27.03 -17.16 -18.67
CA LEU A 129 26.82 -17.81 -19.96
C LEU A 129 27.90 -17.40 -20.97
N HIS A 130 28.29 -16.13 -21.02
CA HIS A 130 29.36 -15.68 -21.91
C HIS A 130 30.73 -16.30 -21.56
N ILE A 131 31.07 -16.40 -20.26
CA ILE A 131 32.30 -17.06 -19.80
C ILE A 131 32.31 -18.53 -20.26
N THR A 132 31.23 -19.26 -19.98
CA THR A 132 31.14 -20.69 -20.30
C THR A 132 31.18 -20.95 -21.81
N GLN A 133 30.54 -20.09 -22.62
CA GLN A 133 30.63 -20.16 -24.09
C GLN A 133 32.05 -19.94 -24.60
N THR A 134 32.77 -18.96 -24.02
CA THR A 134 34.15 -18.67 -24.40
C THR A 134 35.07 -19.84 -24.07
N SER A 135 34.96 -20.38 -22.85
CA SER A 135 35.71 -21.57 -22.42
C SER A 135 35.39 -22.80 -23.27
N LEU A 136 34.12 -23.02 -23.62
CA LEU A 136 33.71 -24.10 -24.50
C LEU A 136 34.35 -23.97 -25.89
N ALA A 137 34.40 -22.76 -26.45
CA ALA A 137 35.04 -22.51 -27.74
C ALA A 137 36.55 -22.78 -27.69
N GLU A 138 37.22 -22.45 -26.57
CA GLU A 138 38.64 -22.78 -26.36
C GLU A 138 38.87 -24.29 -26.31
N VAL A 139 38.12 -25.02 -25.49
CA VAL A 139 38.22 -26.48 -25.39
C VAL A 139 37.90 -27.16 -26.72
N GLN A 140 36.95 -26.61 -27.50
CA GLN A 140 36.66 -27.11 -28.85
C GLN A 140 37.87 -26.94 -29.79
N ARG A 141 38.54 -25.79 -29.78
CA ARG A 141 39.77 -25.57 -30.58
C ARG A 141 40.89 -26.51 -30.15
N GLU A 142 41.09 -26.73 -28.86
CA GLU A 142 42.08 -27.67 -28.34
C GLU A 142 41.80 -29.10 -28.79
N ARG A 143 40.55 -29.55 -28.66
CA ARG A 143 40.10 -30.85 -29.16
C ARG A 143 40.37 -30.99 -30.64
N ASP A 144 40.05 -29.99 -31.44
CA ASP A 144 40.22 -30.04 -32.89
C ASP A 144 41.71 -30.06 -33.28
N MET A 145 42.56 -29.33 -32.58
CA MET A 145 44.01 -29.43 -32.69
C MET A 145 44.52 -30.84 -32.35
N LEU A 146 44.04 -31.44 -31.26
CA LEU A 146 44.45 -32.80 -30.86
C LEU A 146 43.99 -33.85 -31.89
N ARG A 147 42.77 -33.73 -32.40
CA ARG A 147 42.26 -34.57 -33.50
C ARG A 147 43.14 -34.47 -34.73
N TRP A 148 43.53 -33.26 -35.12
CA TRP A 148 44.43 -33.04 -36.25
C TRP A 148 45.81 -33.71 -36.02
N LYS A 149 46.39 -33.57 -34.82
CA LYS A 149 47.67 -34.23 -34.47
C LYS A 149 47.57 -35.76 -34.51
N LEU A 150 46.47 -36.33 -34.03
CA LEU A 150 46.25 -37.79 -34.03
C LEU A 150 46.17 -38.33 -35.46
N LEU A 151 45.35 -37.70 -36.32
CA LEU A 151 45.22 -38.10 -37.73
C LEU A 151 46.58 -38.05 -38.44
N HIS A 152 47.39 -37.01 -38.16
CA HIS A 152 48.71 -36.90 -38.74
C HIS A 152 49.68 -37.99 -38.26
N ALA A 153 49.65 -38.34 -36.98
CA ALA A 153 50.46 -39.43 -36.43
C ALA A 153 50.07 -40.80 -37.00
N GLU A 154 48.77 -41.05 -37.22
CA GLU A 154 48.26 -42.30 -37.82
C GLU A 154 48.69 -42.44 -39.29
N LEU A 155 48.64 -41.34 -40.05
CA LEU A 155 49.14 -41.28 -41.44
C LEU A 155 50.67 -41.38 -41.54
N ALA A 156 51.41 -40.95 -40.50
CA ALA A 156 52.86 -41.00 -40.45
C ALA A 156 53.42 -42.34 -39.93
N SER A 157 52.57 -43.28 -39.48
CA SER A 157 53.00 -44.60 -39.03
C SER A 157 53.24 -45.53 -40.22
N PRO A 158 54.46 -46.08 -40.43
CA PRO A 158 54.69 -47.05 -41.50
C PRO A 158 53.95 -48.35 -41.18
N GLN A 159 53.10 -48.76 -42.11
CA GLN A 159 52.43 -50.05 -42.16
C GLN A 159 53.46 -51.19 -42.05
N GLN A 160 53.71 -51.71 -40.84
CA GLN A 160 54.45 -52.97 -40.66
C GLN A 160 53.52 -54.13 -41.05
N GLN A 161 53.45 -54.38 -42.36
CA GLN A 161 52.97 -55.64 -42.91
C GLN A 161 54.03 -56.69 -42.57
N GLY A 162 53.72 -57.56 -41.60
CA GLY A 162 54.65 -58.51 -41.03
C GLY A 162 55.21 -59.49 -42.06
N GLN A 163 56.53 -59.43 -42.28
CA GLN A 163 57.30 -60.58 -42.74
C GLN A 163 57.87 -61.28 -41.52
N ALA A 164 57.35 -62.48 -41.27
CA ALA A 164 57.95 -63.44 -40.35
C ALA A 164 59.31 -63.86 -40.90
N THR A 165 60.40 -63.45 -40.25
CA THR A 165 61.73 -64.03 -40.46
C THR A 165 62.12 -64.78 -39.20
N VAL A 166 62.18 -66.10 -39.36
CA VAL A 166 62.69 -67.06 -38.40
C VAL A 166 64.15 -66.72 -38.07
N PHE A 167 64.46 -66.49 -36.80
CA PHE A 167 65.82 -66.57 -36.27
C PHE A 167 65.87 -67.68 -35.22
N PRO A 168 66.77 -68.68 -35.35
CA PRO A 168 66.97 -69.68 -34.33
C PRO A 168 68.04 -69.24 -33.31
N GLY A 169 67.71 -69.44 -32.04
CA GLY A 169 68.66 -69.84 -31.00
C GLY A 169 69.32 -68.74 -30.18
N GLY A 170 69.22 -68.87 -28.85
CA GLY A 170 70.30 -68.45 -27.96
C GLY A 170 69.93 -67.65 -26.71
N LEU A 171 69.37 -68.36 -25.71
CA LEU A 171 69.62 -68.21 -24.27
C LEU A 171 69.32 -66.88 -23.55
N ASP A 172 68.22 -66.95 -22.79
CA ASP A 172 68.20 -66.85 -21.32
C ASP A 172 68.52 -65.51 -20.64
N ARG A 173 67.45 -64.79 -20.25
CA ARG A 173 67.32 -64.32 -18.86
C ARG A 173 65.88 -63.99 -18.50
N ARG A 174 65.28 -64.90 -17.75
CA ARG A 174 63.98 -64.77 -17.10
C ARG A 174 64.07 -63.74 -15.95
N LYS A 175 63.27 -62.65 -16.01
CA LYS A 175 62.87 -61.93 -14.78
C LYS A 175 61.42 -61.48 -14.91
N VAL A 176 60.55 -62.30 -14.30
CA VAL A 176 59.14 -62.03 -14.08
C VAL A 176 59.03 -61.24 -12.77
N CYS A 177 58.41 -60.06 -12.81
CA CYS A 177 57.82 -59.45 -11.62
C CYS A 177 56.33 -59.28 -11.89
N ARG A 178 55.51 -60.11 -11.25
CA ARG A 178 54.05 -60.01 -11.20
C ARG A 178 53.62 -60.06 -9.73
N GLY A 179 52.85 -59.05 -9.33
CA GLY A 179 52.08 -59.00 -8.09
C GLY A 179 52.92 -58.71 -6.84
N GLY A 180 52.50 -57.88 -5.90
CA GLY A 180 51.19 -57.28 -5.67
C GLY A 180 51.05 -56.99 -4.18
N ALA A 181 50.03 -56.18 -3.89
CA ALA A 181 49.36 -56.03 -2.60
C ALA A 181 50.07 -55.25 -1.48
N CYS A 182 49.43 -54.12 -1.20
CA CYS A 182 49.26 -53.46 0.09
C CYS A 182 49.09 -54.45 1.26
N LEU A 183 49.51 -54.05 2.46
CA LEU A 183 48.62 -53.94 3.63
C LEU A 183 49.33 -53.22 4.79
N ALA A 184 48.47 -52.58 5.58
CA ALA A 184 48.74 -51.66 6.68
C ALA A 184 49.39 -52.29 7.92
N GLY A 185 49.95 -51.47 8.80
CA GLY A 185 50.39 -51.92 10.11
C GLY A 185 51.14 -50.89 10.97
N ALA A 186 50.37 -50.01 11.61
CA ALA A 186 50.54 -49.50 12.98
C ALA A 186 51.96 -49.22 13.57
N GLY A 187 52.25 -47.92 13.73
CA GLY A 187 52.41 -47.26 15.03
C GLY A 187 53.56 -47.68 15.98
N ARG A 188 54.45 -46.71 16.28
CA ARG A 188 54.57 -46.14 17.64
C ARG A 188 55.47 -44.90 17.70
N ARG A 189 55.17 -44.12 18.72
CA ARG A 189 55.54 -42.74 19.09
C ARG A 189 56.71 -42.75 20.09
N LEU A 190 57.57 -41.72 20.04
CA LEU A 190 58.30 -41.05 21.15
C LEU A 190 58.86 -39.74 20.55
N GLN A 191 58.33 -38.54 20.91
CA GLN A 191 58.71 -37.66 22.04
C GLN A 191 60.22 -37.33 22.09
N ALA A 192 60.71 -36.10 22.28
CA ALA A 192 60.15 -34.76 22.51
C ALA A 192 61.26 -33.69 22.37
N SER A 193 60.85 -32.41 22.16
CA SER A 193 61.47 -31.12 22.62
C SER A 193 62.92 -30.80 22.23
N SER A 194 63.38 -29.59 21.87
CA SER A 194 63.12 -28.17 22.24
C SER A 194 64.02 -27.32 21.30
N GLY A 195 63.86 -26.05 20.93
CA GLY A 195 62.96 -24.93 21.25
C GLY A 195 63.08 -23.89 20.10
N SER A 196 62.00 -23.18 19.72
CA SER A 196 61.52 -21.87 20.22
C SER A 196 62.40 -20.66 19.86
N CYS A 197 61.85 -19.72 19.07
CA CYS A 197 61.62 -18.32 19.48
C CYS A 197 60.81 -17.50 18.44
N GLY A 198 59.83 -16.73 18.93
CA GLY A 198 59.05 -15.70 18.23
C GLY A 198 57.54 -16.01 18.15
N ALA A 199 56.73 -15.95 19.22
CA ALA A 199 56.23 -14.80 20.01
C ALA A 199 55.22 -13.88 19.27
N GLY A 200 53.95 -13.91 19.70
CA GLY A 200 52.89 -12.95 19.30
C GLY A 200 51.45 -13.50 19.40
N LYS A 201 51.01 -13.97 20.57
CA LYS A 201 49.99 -13.32 21.43
C LYS A 201 48.52 -13.53 20.98
N LEU A 202 47.92 -14.60 21.51
CA LEU A 202 46.48 -14.86 21.61
C LEU A 202 45.83 -13.93 22.64
N HIS A 203 44.66 -13.38 22.31
CA HIS A 203 43.65 -13.01 23.30
C HIS A 203 42.36 -13.76 23.00
N LEU A 204 41.88 -14.48 24.00
CA LEU A 204 40.56 -15.08 24.10
C LEU A 204 39.79 -14.26 25.14
N TRP A 205 38.76 -13.52 24.72
CA TRP A 205 37.63 -12.95 25.49
C TRP A 205 36.71 -12.36 24.42
N GLY A 206 35.48 -12.81 24.15
CA GLY A 206 34.34 -12.97 25.04
C GLY A 206 33.24 -12.12 24.42
N VAL A 207 32.13 -12.73 23.97
CA VAL A 207 30.91 -11.99 23.60
C VAL A 207 29.72 -12.69 24.23
N GLU A 208 29.40 -12.19 25.41
CA GLU A 208 28.04 -12.09 25.92
C GLU A 208 27.36 -10.99 25.10
N GLY A 209 26.22 -11.25 24.45
CA GLY A 209 25.61 -10.23 23.59
C GLY A 209 24.41 -10.66 22.77
N ALA A 210 23.25 -10.61 23.40
CA ALA A 210 21.97 -10.21 22.84
C ALA A 210 21.30 -11.08 21.76
N ARG A 211 20.16 -11.64 22.18
CA ARG A 211 18.97 -11.98 21.39
C ARG A 211 18.80 -11.04 20.19
N SER A 212 18.92 -11.57 18.98
CA SER A 212 18.32 -10.94 17.82
C SER A 212 16.83 -11.31 17.81
N GLN A 213 15.99 -10.34 18.19
CA GLN A 213 14.56 -10.43 17.95
C GLN A 213 14.35 -10.63 16.45
N VAL A 214 13.77 -11.77 16.08
CA VAL A 214 13.10 -11.92 14.78
C VAL A 214 11.93 -10.95 14.80
N SER A 215 12.10 -9.78 14.20
CA SER A 215 11.01 -8.86 13.90
C SER A 215 10.16 -9.45 12.77
N THR A 216 9.28 -10.40 13.11
CA THR A 216 8.13 -10.76 12.27
C THR A 216 7.11 -9.62 12.33
N ASN A 217 7.42 -8.49 11.72
CA ASN A 217 6.45 -7.41 11.47
C ASN A 217 6.29 -7.26 9.97
N SER A 218 5.61 -8.22 9.36
CA SER A 218 5.07 -8.05 8.01
C SER A 218 3.75 -7.29 8.13
N PRO A 219 3.64 -6.03 7.66
CA PRO A 219 2.40 -5.27 7.68
C PRO A 219 1.30 -5.95 6.83
N ILE A 220 1.68 -6.88 5.96
CA ILE A 220 0.77 -7.69 5.14
C ILE A 220 0.01 -8.72 5.99
N LEU A 221 0.66 -9.31 7.01
CA LEU A 221 0.01 -10.25 7.94
C LEU A 221 -0.93 -9.53 8.91
N LEU A 222 -0.62 -8.28 9.27
CA LEU A 222 -1.51 -7.45 10.10
C LEU A 222 -2.76 -7.01 9.31
N LEU A 223 -2.62 -6.71 8.01
CA LEU A 223 -3.75 -6.39 7.14
C LEU A 223 -4.65 -7.63 6.92
N TRP A 224 -4.05 -8.79 6.71
CA TRP A 224 -4.77 -10.07 6.60
C TRP A 224 -5.46 -10.47 7.91
N ALA A 225 -4.80 -10.35 9.06
CA ALA A 225 -5.37 -10.64 10.37
C ALA A 225 -6.50 -9.67 10.76
N TRP A 226 -6.42 -8.41 10.33
CA TRP A 226 -7.48 -7.41 10.55
C TRP A 226 -8.73 -7.71 9.70
N VAL A 227 -8.54 -8.08 8.42
CA VAL A 227 -9.62 -8.50 7.52
C VAL A 227 -10.27 -9.81 7.98
N HIS A 228 -9.51 -10.75 8.54
CA HIS A 228 -10.03 -12.00 9.09
C HIS A 228 -10.65 -11.87 10.50
N SER A 229 -10.20 -10.94 11.33
CA SER A 229 -10.89 -10.59 12.60
C SER A 229 -12.29 -10.01 12.37
N LEU A 230 -12.55 -9.44 11.19
CA LEU A 230 -13.89 -8.99 10.78
C LEU A 230 -14.79 -10.14 10.26
N THR A 231 -14.26 -11.36 10.10
CA THR A 231 -14.97 -12.49 9.46
C THR A 231 -14.87 -13.82 10.22
N GLY A 232 -14.60 -13.82 11.53
CA GLY A 232 -14.43 -15.04 12.32
C GLY A 232 -15.25 -15.13 13.62
N ALA A 233 -16.40 -15.78 13.53
CA ALA A 233 -17.18 -16.45 14.60
C ALA A 233 -17.83 -15.62 15.71
N SER A 234 -18.99 -15.03 15.42
CA SER A 234 -20.10 -15.02 16.40
C SER A 234 -21.27 -15.82 15.82
N SER A 235 -21.64 -16.91 16.48
CA SER A 235 -22.86 -17.65 16.19
C SER A 235 -24.03 -16.86 16.75
N CYS A 236 -24.68 -16.03 15.94
CA CYS A 236 -26.09 -15.62 16.05
C CYS A 236 -26.47 -14.74 14.84
N PRO A 237 -27.70 -14.85 14.31
CA PRO A 237 -28.05 -14.25 13.03
C PRO A 237 -28.46 -12.78 13.21
N ALA A 238 -27.74 -11.85 12.58
CA ALA A 238 -28.20 -10.47 12.44
C ALA A 238 -27.71 -9.88 11.10
N PRO A 239 -28.48 -10.03 10.00
CA PRO A 239 -28.09 -9.57 8.67
C PRO A 239 -28.39 -8.08 8.45
N TYR A 240 -28.03 -7.18 9.37
CA TYR A 240 -28.47 -5.77 9.31
C TYR A 240 -27.38 -4.71 9.29
N LEU A 241 -26.09 -5.07 9.31
CA LEU A 241 -25.01 -4.06 9.31
C LEU A 241 -24.33 -3.82 7.95
N ILE A 242 -24.52 -4.71 6.98
CA ILE A 242 -23.91 -4.57 5.64
C ILE A 242 -24.81 -3.74 4.69
N HIS A 243 -26.09 -3.56 5.02
CA HIS A 243 -27.04 -2.80 4.19
C HIS A 243 -27.15 -1.30 4.53
N ILE A 244 -26.50 -0.81 5.60
CA ILE A 244 -26.61 0.61 6.00
C ILE A 244 -25.56 1.49 5.29
N LEU A 245 -24.55 0.91 4.63
CA LEU A 245 -23.43 1.65 4.03
C LEU A 245 -23.51 1.86 2.51
N ILE A 246 -24.62 1.47 1.88
CA ILE A 246 -24.97 1.89 0.52
C ILE A 246 -26.45 2.26 0.53
N PRO A 247 -26.76 3.55 0.58
CA PRO A 247 -27.41 4.11 -0.58
C PRO A 247 -26.78 5.43 -1.02
N MET A 248 -26.25 5.40 -2.25
CA MET A 248 -26.34 6.57 -3.12
C MET A 248 -27.82 6.87 -3.37
N PRO A 249 -28.19 8.15 -3.47
CA PRO A 249 -28.33 8.66 -4.82
C PRO A 249 -27.40 9.84 -5.09
N PHE A 250 -26.55 9.63 -6.09
CA PHE A 250 -26.00 10.64 -6.98
C PHE A 250 -27.15 11.37 -7.71
N VAL A 251 -27.97 12.19 -7.06
CA VAL A 251 -28.93 13.05 -7.78
C VAL A 251 -29.16 14.36 -7.02
N ARG A 252 -28.96 15.50 -7.71
CA ARG A 252 -29.23 16.90 -7.32
C ARG A 252 -28.16 17.67 -6.53
N LEU A 253 -26.96 17.82 -7.08
CA LEU A 253 -26.15 19.01 -6.76
C LEU A 253 -25.38 19.60 -7.95
N LEU A 254 -25.89 19.45 -9.17
CA LEU A 254 -25.44 20.21 -10.33
C LEU A 254 -26.65 20.65 -11.16
N SER A 255 -27.37 21.65 -10.67
CA SER A 255 -28.47 22.27 -11.43
C SER A 255 -28.58 23.76 -11.12
N HIS A 256 -27.46 24.49 -11.11
CA HIS A 256 -27.47 25.96 -11.24
C HIS A 256 -26.16 26.45 -11.86
N THR A 257 -26.02 26.25 -13.18
CA THR A 257 -25.19 27.14 -13.98
C THR A 257 -26.06 28.31 -14.41
N HIS A 258 -25.78 29.49 -13.86
CA HIS A 258 -26.40 30.75 -14.25
C HIS A 258 -26.25 30.97 -15.76
N TYR A 259 -27.38 31.05 -16.44
CA TYR A 259 -27.50 31.50 -17.82
C TYR A 259 -27.42 33.03 -17.84
N THR A 260 -26.31 33.59 -18.30
CA THR A 260 -26.19 35.03 -18.61
C THR A 260 -26.51 35.24 -20.10
N PRO A 261 -27.59 35.96 -20.48
CA PRO A 261 -27.83 36.28 -21.87
C PRO A 261 -26.95 37.47 -22.30
N PHE A 262 -26.03 37.22 -23.22
CA PHE A 262 -25.26 38.26 -23.88
C PHE A 262 -26.16 38.94 -24.93
N THR A 263 -26.66 40.14 -24.65
CA THR A 263 -27.42 40.93 -25.60
C THR A 263 -26.47 41.60 -26.58
N SER A 264 -26.44 41.12 -27.82
CA SER A 264 -25.78 41.77 -28.95
C SER A 264 -26.80 42.55 -29.78
N LYS A 265 -26.72 43.89 -29.71
CA LYS A 265 -27.24 44.91 -30.64
C LYS A 265 -26.38 46.15 -30.36
N GLY A 266 -25.80 46.90 -31.28
CA GLY A 266 -25.74 46.87 -32.73
C GLY A 266 -24.90 48.08 -33.17
N HIS A 267 -24.20 47.92 -34.29
CA HIS A 267 -23.76 48.92 -35.28
C HIS A 267 -23.36 50.36 -34.87
N SER A 268 -22.07 50.65 -35.13
CA SER A 268 -21.55 51.67 -36.06
C SER A 268 -21.94 53.14 -35.87
N THR A 269 -20.96 54.03 -35.59
CA THR A 269 -20.42 55.03 -36.55
C THR A 269 -19.38 55.96 -35.91
N GLY A 270 -18.22 56.12 -36.59
CA GLY A 270 -17.39 57.34 -36.73
C GLY A 270 -16.76 57.97 -35.47
N SER A 271 -15.68 58.73 -35.52
CA SER A 271 -14.68 59.06 -36.53
C SER A 271 -13.56 59.82 -35.79
N ASN A 272 -12.36 59.80 -36.36
CA ASN A 272 -11.28 60.77 -36.21
C ASN A 272 -10.34 60.68 -35.00
N SER A 273 -9.21 60.04 -35.27
CA SER A 273 -7.87 60.65 -35.26
C SER A 273 -7.79 62.12 -34.87
N ASP A 274 -6.99 62.41 -33.84
CA ASP A 274 -5.85 63.32 -33.97
C ASP A 274 -4.84 63.05 -32.84
N ALA A 275 -3.63 62.70 -33.26
CA ALA A 275 -2.44 62.68 -32.44
C ALA A 275 -1.52 63.77 -32.98
N PHE A 276 -1.33 64.86 -32.24
CA PHE A 276 -0.13 65.68 -32.34
C PHE A 276 0.25 66.26 -30.98
N GLN A 277 1.56 66.34 -30.82
CA GLN A 277 2.34 66.45 -29.60
C GLN A 277 2.56 67.90 -29.12
N LEU A 278 2.98 67.97 -27.84
CA LEU A 278 3.99 68.85 -27.26
C LEU A 278 3.67 70.34 -27.00
N GLY A 279 3.71 70.69 -25.70
CA GLY A 279 4.72 71.61 -25.18
C GLY A 279 4.22 72.90 -24.51
N GLY A 280 4.59 73.08 -23.23
CA GLY A 280 4.83 74.41 -22.66
C GLY A 280 4.21 74.69 -21.29
N LEU A 281 4.89 74.30 -20.20
CA LEU A 281 5.62 75.17 -19.27
C LEU A 281 6.14 74.37 -18.07
#